data_AF-A0A671WG05-F1
#
_entry.id   AF-A0A671WG05-F1
#
_cell.length_a   1.000
_cell.length_b   1.000
_cell.length_c   1.000
_cell.angle_alpha   90.00
_cell.angle_beta   90.00
_cell.angle_gamma   90.00
#
_symmetry.space_group_name_H-M   'P 1'
#
loop_
_entity.id
_entity.type
_entity.pdbx_description
1 polymer ?
#
loop_
_entity_poly.entity_id
_entity_poly.type
_entity_poly.pdbx_seq_one_letter_code
_entity_poly.pdbx_strand_id
1 'polypeptide(L)'
;MAAQADRGVPLSTLCPKFLHTNSTSHTWPFSAIAELIDNAYDPDVSASQFWIDKTMVQGQECLSFMDNGNGLDHDTMHKMLSFGYSDKTAIKGLEPIGIYGNGFKSGSMRLGKDAIVFSKSKTTSCVGMLSQTYLEKIDAQQIIVPIVCFEKGERNEYILYLLR
;
A
#
# COMPACT_ATOMS: atom_id res chain seq x y z
N MET A 1 -10.01 12.29 19.78
CA MET A 1 -9.33 12.12 21.09
C MET A 1 -8.86 10.68 21.14
N ALA A 2 -7.61 10.26 21.34
CA ALA A 2 -6.37 10.90 21.82
C ALA A 2 -5.71 11.85 20.79
N ALA A 3 -5.25 13.06 21.12
CA ALA A 3 -4.31 13.50 22.16
C ALA A 3 -2.86 13.11 21.83
N GLN A 4 -2.22 13.97 21.04
CA GLN A 4 -0.81 14.39 21.12
C GLN A 4 0.12 13.42 21.86
N ALA A 5 0.93 12.69 21.08
CA ALA A 5 2.00 11.85 21.57
C ALA A 5 3.11 12.72 22.17
N ASP A 6 2.97 13.13 23.43
CA ASP A 6 4.09 13.62 24.23
C ASP A 6 3.82 13.52 25.75
N ARG A 7 3.84 12.28 26.29
CA ARG A 7 3.71 12.01 27.74
C ARG A 7 4.73 11.00 28.29
N GLY A 8 5.90 10.87 27.65
CA GLY A 8 6.97 10.00 28.16
C GLY A 8 6.69 8.49 28.16
N VAL A 9 5.55 8.05 27.59
CA VAL A 9 5.23 6.64 27.38
C VAL A 9 5.70 6.24 25.97
N PRO A 10 6.59 5.26 25.82
CA PRO A 10 7.10 4.87 24.52
C PRO A 10 6.01 4.19 23.68
N LEU A 11 6.00 4.50 22.37
CA LEU A 11 5.15 3.80 21.40
C LEU A 11 5.77 2.45 21.03
N SER A 12 4.94 1.45 20.80
CA SER A 12 5.41 0.21 20.15
C SER A 12 5.84 0.53 18.73
N THR A 13 7.02 0.06 18.35
CA THR A 13 7.60 0.27 17.02
C THR A 13 7.67 -1.03 16.24
N LEU A 14 7.74 -0.93 14.92
CA LEU A 14 7.95 -2.07 14.03
C LEU A 14 9.33 -1.96 13.38
N CYS A 15 10.18 -2.93 13.66
CA CYS A 15 11.47 -3.10 13.01
C CYS A 15 11.25 -3.49 11.52
N PRO A 16 12.09 -3.02 10.57
CA PRO A 16 11.98 -3.42 9.16
C PRO A 16 11.94 -4.95 8.91
N LYS A 17 12.62 -5.74 9.76
CA LYS A 17 12.58 -7.22 9.67
C LYS A 17 11.17 -7.79 9.82
N PHE A 18 10.26 -7.06 10.46
CA PHE A 18 8.86 -7.46 10.58
C PHE A 18 8.17 -7.58 9.22
N LEU A 19 8.59 -6.84 8.18
CA LEU A 19 8.05 -7.00 6.83
C LEU A 19 8.22 -8.43 6.30
N HIS A 20 9.40 -9.00 6.52
CA HIS A 20 9.67 -10.40 6.18
C HIS A 20 8.91 -11.35 7.11
N THR A 21 8.98 -11.15 8.43
CA THR A 21 8.27 -12.02 9.39
C THR A 21 6.78 -12.08 9.08
N ASN A 22 6.15 -10.94 8.80
CA ASN A 22 4.74 -10.84 8.47
C ASN A 22 4.37 -11.55 7.16
N SER A 23 5.29 -11.66 6.20
CA SER A 23 5.01 -12.36 4.95
C SER A 23 5.02 -13.88 5.08
N THR A 24 5.62 -14.41 6.15
CA THR A 24 5.65 -15.86 6.44
C THR A 24 4.28 -16.45 6.81
N SER A 25 3.25 -15.62 7.02
CA SER A 25 1.86 -16.06 7.15
C SER A 25 1.35 -16.77 5.89
N HIS A 26 1.90 -16.43 4.72
CA HIS A 26 1.55 -17.05 3.44
C HIS A 26 2.50 -18.21 3.11
N THR A 27 2.03 -19.44 3.29
CA THR A 27 2.78 -20.63 2.85
C THR A 27 2.78 -20.76 1.33
N TRP A 28 1.74 -20.29 0.65
CA TRP A 28 1.55 -20.41 -0.79
C TRP A 28 1.47 -19.04 -1.49
N PRO A 29 2.22 -18.80 -2.60
CA PRO A 29 2.22 -17.49 -3.27
C PRO A 29 0.84 -17.03 -3.75
N PHE A 30 -0.06 -17.93 -4.14
CA PHE A 30 -1.39 -17.53 -4.58
C PHE A 30 -2.28 -17.04 -3.44
N SER A 31 -2.01 -17.43 -2.18
CA SER A 31 -2.69 -16.83 -1.03
C SER A 31 -2.29 -15.36 -0.85
N ALA A 32 -1.05 -14.99 -1.16
CA ALA A 32 -0.61 -13.60 -1.16
C ALA A 32 -1.19 -12.80 -2.34
N ILE A 33 -1.41 -13.43 -3.49
CA ILE A 33 -2.11 -12.81 -4.62
C ILE A 33 -3.60 -12.60 -4.30
N ALA A 34 -4.23 -13.56 -3.63
CA ALA A 34 -5.63 -13.45 -3.21
C ALA A 34 -5.88 -12.22 -2.35
N GLU A 35 -4.99 -11.91 -1.40
CA GLU A 35 -5.08 -10.68 -0.59
C GLU A 35 -5.11 -9.39 -1.43
N LEU A 36 -4.41 -9.36 -2.57
CA LEU A 36 -4.41 -8.20 -3.47
C LEU A 36 -5.71 -8.12 -4.28
N ILE A 37 -6.26 -9.26 -4.68
CA ILE A 37 -7.56 -9.35 -5.35
C ILE A 37 -8.68 -8.92 -4.40
N ASP A 38 -8.67 -9.42 -3.17
CA ASP A 38 -9.67 -9.10 -2.14
C ASP A 38 -9.72 -7.59 -1.87
N ASN A 39 -8.56 -6.92 -1.82
CA ASN A 39 -8.50 -5.47 -1.65
C ASN A 39 -9.15 -4.70 -2.81
N ALA A 40 -9.03 -5.17 -4.05
CA ALA A 40 -9.67 -4.54 -5.19
C ALA A 40 -11.18 -4.83 -5.26
N TYR A 41 -11.58 -6.04 -4.85
CA TYR A 41 -12.96 -6.47 -4.80
C TYR A 41 -13.77 -5.74 -3.71
N ASP A 42 -13.13 -5.44 -2.58
CA ASP A 42 -13.82 -4.90 -1.41
C ASP A 42 -14.63 -3.63 -1.71
N PRO A 43 -15.78 -3.42 -1.02
CA PRO A 43 -16.78 -2.43 -1.43
C PRO A 43 -16.28 -0.97 -1.45
N ASP A 44 -15.23 -0.66 -0.70
CA ASP A 44 -14.59 0.66 -0.66
C ASP A 44 -13.80 0.94 -1.94
N VAL A 45 -13.15 -0.08 -2.52
CA VAL A 45 -12.45 0.03 -3.81
C VAL A 45 -13.40 -0.25 -4.96
N SER A 46 -14.23 -1.29 -4.85
CA SER A 46 -15.31 -1.67 -5.76
C SER A 46 -14.85 -1.77 -7.22
N ALA A 47 -13.68 -2.36 -7.46
CA ALA A 47 -13.18 -2.56 -8.81
C ALA A 47 -14.08 -3.54 -9.58
N SER A 48 -14.31 -3.24 -10.86
CA SER A 48 -15.04 -4.13 -11.76
C SER A 48 -14.10 -5.04 -12.57
N GLN A 49 -12.83 -4.64 -12.67
CA GLN A 49 -11.80 -5.36 -13.40
C GLN A 49 -10.51 -5.34 -12.58
N PHE A 50 -9.79 -6.46 -12.65
CA PHE A 50 -8.50 -6.66 -12.01
C PHE A 50 -7.57 -7.35 -13.01
N TRP A 51 -6.39 -6.78 -13.22
CA TRP A 51 -5.38 -7.29 -14.14
C TRP A 51 -4.13 -7.70 -13.37
N ILE A 52 -3.63 -8.88 -13.69
CA ILE A 52 -2.37 -9.41 -13.17
C ILE A 52 -1.47 -9.62 -14.38
N ASP A 53 -0.29 -9.02 -14.35
CA ASP A 53 0.67 -9.12 -15.44
C ASP A 53 2.10 -9.27 -14.92
N LYS A 54 2.97 -9.79 -15.77
CA LYS A 54 4.42 -9.78 -15.58
C LYS A 54 5.00 -8.76 -16.55
N THR A 55 5.70 -7.77 -16.01
CA THR A 55 6.34 -6.71 -16.80
C THR A 55 7.84 -6.63 -16.53
N MET A 56 8.53 -5.83 -17.33
CA MET A 56 9.95 -5.51 -17.18
C MET A 56 10.10 -4.00 -16.99
N VAL A 57 10.59 -3.58 -15.82
CA VAL A 57 10.87 -2.17 -15.51
C VAL A 57 12.35 -2.03 -15.22
N GLN A 58 13.04 -1.18 -15.99
CA GLN A 58 14.49 -0.96 -15.85
C GLN A 58 15.33 -2.26 -15.84
N GLY A 59 14.92 -3.26 -16.62
CA GLY A 59 15.62 -4.54 -16.68
C GLY A 59 15.33 -5.48 -15.50
N GLN A 60 14.38 -5.14 -14.63
CA GLN A 60 13.90 -6.00 -13.54
C GLN A 60 12.52 -6.57 -13.85
N GLU A 61 12.34 -7.86 -13.57
CA GLU A 61 11.02 -8.51 -13.65
C GLU A 61 10.13 -7.98 -12.52
N CYS A 62 8.91 -7.58 -12.84
CA CYS A 62 7.93 -7.08 -11.88
C CYS A 62 6.58 -7.76 -12.08
N LEU A 63 5.92 -8.10 -10.96
CA LEU A 63 4.50 -8.44 -10.98
C LEU A 63 3.69 -7.14 -10.85
N SER A 64 2.75 -6.96 -11.76
CA SER A 64 1.84 -5.82 -11.79
C SER A 64 0.45 -6.28 -11.41
N PHE A 65 -0.17 -5.55 -10.47
CA PHE A 65 -1.56 -5.72 -10.06
C PHE A 65 -2.25 -4.38 -10.29
N MET A 66 -3.27 -4.38 -11.14
CA MET A 66 -3.98 -3.16 -11.51
C MET A 66 -5.47 -3.39 -11.37
N ASP A 67 -6.17 -2.42 -10.82
CA ASP A 67 -7.62 -2.39 -10.72
C ASP A 67 -8.17 -1.06 -11.24
N ASN A 68 -9.47 -1.00 -11.50
CA ASN A 68 -10.17 0.21 -11.93
C ASN A 68 -11.10 0.78 -10.86
N GLY A 69 -10.80 0.51 -9.59
CA GLY A 69 -11.59 0.95 -8.45
C GLY A 69 -11.42 2.42 -8.10
N ASN A 70 -11.88 2.77 -6.90
CA ASN A 70 -11.99 4.16 -6.44
C ASN A 70 -10.65 4.84 -6.14
N GLY A 71 -9.56 4.07 -5.99
CA GLY A 71 -8.24 4.57 -5.65
C GLY A 71 -8.11 5.13 -4.23
N LEU A 72 -6.94 5.69 -3.93
CA LEU A 72 -6.53 6.13 -2.59
C LEU A 72 -6.11 7.61 -2.62
N ASP A 73 -6.43 8.31 -1.55
CA ASP A 73 -5.82 9.58 -1.18
C ASP A 73 -4.60 9.38 -0.28
N HIS A 74 -4.00 10.48 0.18
CA HIS A 74 -2.81 10.44 1.03
C HIS A 74 -3.04 9.64 2.31
N ASP A 75 -4.15 9.89 3.00
CA ASP A 75 -4.41 9.33 4.33
C ASP A 75 -4.77 7.84 4.24
N THR A 76 -5.58 7.47 3.25
CA THR A 76 -5.93 6.07 2.97
C THR A 76 -4.72 5.29 2.45
N MET A 77 -3.84 5.88 1.64
CA MET A 77 -2.55 5.28 1.27
C MET A 77 -1.67 5.05 2.51
N HIS A 78 -1.55 6.04 3.39
CA HIS A 78 -0.75 5.91 4.61
C HIS A 78 -1.29 4.81 5.53
N LYS A 79 -2.62 4.72 5.70
CA LYS A 79 -3.28 3.62 6.42
C LYS A 79 -3.07 2.27 5.73
N MET A 80 -3.18 2.19 4.41
CA MET A 80 -2.93 0.98 3.65
C MET A 80 -1.50 0.45 3.86
N LEU A 81 -0.52 1.34 3.96
CA LEU A 81 0.89 0.99 4.22
C LEU A 81 1.18 0.77 5.73
N SER A 82 0.29 1.19 6.62
CA SER A 82 0.43 1.07 8.09
C SER A 82 -0.32 -0.14 8.65
N PHE A 83 0.21 -0.77 9.71
CA PHE A 83 -0.34 -2.03 10.23
C PHE A 83 -1.58 -1.84 11.09
N GLY A 84 -2.60 -2.69 10.89
CA GLY A 84 -3.78 -2.78 11.76
C GLY A 84 -4.88 -1.75 11.48
N TYR A 85 -4.70 -0.85 10.51
CA TYR A 85 -5.77 0.05 10.08
C TYR A 85 -6.68 -0.68 9.09
N SER A 86 -7.94 -0.88 9.49
CA SER A 86 -9.04 -1.23 8.58
C SER A 86 -10.31 -0.51 9.04
N ASP A 87 -10.77 0.43 8.23
CA ASP A 87 -12.04 1.13 8.43
C ASP A 87 -13.13 0.57 7.50
N LYS A 88 -12.94 -0.65 6.96
CA LYS A 88 -13.86 -1.24 5.99
C LYS A 88 -15.17 -1.61 6.69
N THR A 89 -16.28 -1.18 6.09
CA THR A 89 -17.64 -1.43 6.58
C THR A 89 -18.49 -1.95 5.43
N ALA A 90 -19.60 -2.61 5.76
CA ALA A 90 -20.53 -3.10 4.77
C ALA A 90 -21.13 -1.94 3.96
N ILE A 91 -21.00 -1.98 2.63
CA ILE A 91 -21.60 -0.99 1.73
C ILE A 91 -22.67 -1.71 0.90
N LYS A 92 -23.91 -1.21 0.95
CA LYS A 92 -25.06 -1.81 0.23
C LYS A 92 -25.27 -3.30 0.54
N GLY A 93 -24.96 -3.72 1.77
CA GLY A 93 -25.12 -5.11 2.23
C GLY A 93 -24.02 -6.06 1.73
N LEU A 94 -22.98 -5.56 1.04
CA LEU A 94 -21.79 -6.33 0.72
C LEU A 94 -20.76 -6.16 1.83
N GLU A 95 -20.37 -7.27 2.46
CA GLU A 95 -19.36 -7.30 3.52
C GLU A 95 -17.95 -7.27 2.92
N PRO A 96 -17.02 -6.47 3.48
CA PRO A 96 -15.62 -6.50 3.08
C PRO A 96 -14.94 -7.80 3.55
N ILE A 97 -14.04 -8.32 2.73
CA ILE A 97 -13.13 -9.42 3.04
C ILE A 97 -11.98 -8.91 3.94
N GLY A 98 -11.43 -7.74 3.62
CA GLY A 98 -10.25 -7.17 4.28
C GLY A 98 -10.52 -6.55 5.66
N ILE A 99 -10.56 -7.37 6.71
CA ILE A 99 -10.84 -6.90 8.09
C ILE A 99 -9.59 -6.63 8.94
N TYR A 100 -8.44 -7.22 8.61
CA TYR A 100 -7.25 -7.19 9.49
C TYR A 100 -6.34 -5.98 9.31
N GLY A 101 -6.46 -5.25 8.19
CA GLY A 101 -5.52 -4.18 7.85
C GLY A 101 -4.09 -4.68 7.63
N ASN A 102 -3.91 -5.93 7.17
CA ASN A 102 -2.60 -6.56 6.97
C ASN A 102 -2.36 -7.15 5.57
N GLY A 103 -3.42 -7.50 4.84
CA GLY A 103 -3.36 -8.28 3.60
C GLY A 103 -2.38 -7.77 2.56
N PHE A 104 -2.41 -6.47 2.27
CA PHE A 104 -1.45 -5.86 1.34
C PHE A 104 0.01 -6.04 1.80
N LYS A 105 0.31 -5.84 3.09
CA LYS A 105 1.69 -5.90 3.61
C LYS A 105 2.21 -7.33 3.58
N SER A 106 1.43 -8.29 4.10
CA SER A 106 1.84 -9.69 4.12
C SER A 106 1.93 -10.25 2.69
N GLY A 107 0.94 -9.93 1.85
CA GLY A 107 0.87 -10.40 0.47
C GLY A 107 2.00 -9.84 -0.40
N SER A 108 2.18 -8.51 -0.42
CA SER A 108 3.25 -7.89 -1.22
C SER A 108 4.65 -8.36 -0.78
N MET A 109 4.92 -8.40 0.53
CA MET A 109 6.21 -8.85 1.07
C MET A 109 6.44 -10.37 0.92
N ARG A 110 5.41 -11.14 0.56
CA ARG A 110 5.55 -12.56 0.21
C ARG A 110 5.97 -12.75 -1.24
N LEU A 111 5.51 -11.85 -2.12
CA LEU A 111 5.72 -11.90 -3.57
C LEU A 111 7.02 -11.22 -4.00
N GLY A 112 7.45 -10.18 -3.26
CA GLY A 112 8.68 -9.45 -3.55
C GLY A 112 9.24 -8.76 -2.31
N LYS A 113 10.50 -8.31 -2.40
CA LYS A 113 11.12 -7.50 -1.33
C LYS A 113 10.59 -6.08 -1.27
N ASP A 114 10.12 -5.58 -2.40
CA ASP A 114 9.78 -4.18 -2.61
C ASP A 114 8.45 -4.07 -3.36
N ALA A 115 7.62 -3.11 -2.94
CA ALA A 115 6.35 -2.79 -3.57
C ALA A 115 6.20 -1.27 -3.71
N ILE A 116 5.72 -0.85 -4.88
CA ILE A 116 5.33 0.54 -5.17
C ILE A 116 3.86 0.53 -5.55
N VAL A 117 3.07 1.37 -4.90
CA VAL A 117 1.64 1.50 -5.14
C VAL A 117 1.40 2.83 -5.83
N PHE A 118 0.89 2.76 -7.06
CA PHE A 118 0.34 3.91 -7.76
C PHE A 118 -1.18 3.88 -7.59
N SER A 119 -1.76 4.95 -7.06
CA SER A 119 -3.19 5.03 -6.89
C SER A 119 -3.72 6.38 -7.32
N LYS A 120 -4.90 6.38 -7.94
CA LYS A 120 -5.55 7.60 -8.43
C LYS A 120 -6.99 7.62 -7.95
N SER A 121 -7.29 8.54 -7.05
CA SER A 121 -8.64 8.86 -6.63
C SER A 121 -9.26 9.93 -7.55
N LYS A 122 -10.47 10.37 -7.22
CA LYS A 122 -11.15 11.46 -7.94
C LYS A 122 -10.34 12.76 -7.92
N THR A 123 -9.63 13.03 -6.82
CA THR A 123 -8.99 14.32 -6.53
C THR A 123 -7.48 14.24 -6.44
N THR A 124 -6.89 13.06 -6.21
CA THR A 124 -5.45 12.91 -5.96
C THR A 124 -4.84 11.75 -6.74
N SER A 125 -3.57 11.86 -7.10
CA SER A 125 -2.73 10.75 -7.54
C SER A 125 -1.61 10.57 -6.53
N CYS A 126 -1.50 9.40 -5.92
CA CYS A 126 -0.52 9.11 -4.88
C CYS A 126 0.40 7.97 -5.31
N VAL A 127 1.66 8.06 -4.90
CA VAL A 127 2.66 7.01 -5.00
C VAL A 127 3.13 6.69 -3.60
N GLY A 128 2.96 5.44 -3.18
CA GLY A 128 3.45 4.92 -1.91
C GLY A 128 4.48 3.83 -2.12
N MET A 129 5.46 3.71 -1.22
CA MET A 129 6.48 2.65 -1.30
C MET A 129 6.61 1.89 0.03
N LEU A 130 6.63 0.56 -0.07
CA LEU A 130 6.98 -0.36 1.02
C LEU A 130 8.12 -1.26 0.55
N SER A 131 9.33 -0.99 1.03
CA SER A 131 10.54 -1.59 0.46
C SER A 131 11.52 -2.03 1.55
N GLN A 132 11.78 -3.34 1.61
CA GLN A 132 12.81 -3.90 2.47
C GLN A 132 14.19 -3.42 2.02
N THR A 133 14.43 -3.38 0.71
CA THR A 133 15.70 -2.94 0.12
C THR A 133 16.02 -1.48 0.49
N TYR A 134 15.04 -0.59 0.44
CA TYR A 134 15.18 0.80 0.85
C TYR A 134 15.54 0.91 2.33
N LEU A 135 14.78 0.24 3.20
CA LEU A 135 14.98 0.29 4.65
C LEU A 135 16.34 -0.26 5.06
N GLU A 136 16.80 -1.35 4.43
CA GLU A 136 18.14 -1.92 4.61
C GLU A 136 19.22 -0.93 4.18
N LYS A 137 19.08 -0.29 3.01
CA LYS A 137 20.08 0.65 2.46
C LYS A 137 20.29 1.89 3.32
N ILE A 138 19.25 2.35 4.03
CA ILE A 138 19.34 3.52 4.91
C ILE A 138 19.57 3.16 6.38
N ASP A 139 19.78 1.88 6.69
CA ASP A 139 19.91 1.35 8.05
C ASP A 139 18.76 1.80 8.98
N ALA A 140 17.53 1.73 8.47
CA ALA A 140 16.36 2.19 9.19
C ALA A 140 16.10 1.32 10.44
N GLN A 141 15.85 1.98 11.57
CA GLN A 141 15.46 1.29 12.80
C GLN A 141 13.96 0.98 12.87
N GLN A 142 13.17 1.67 12.04
CA GLN A 142 11.71 1.52 11.96
C GLN A 142 11.25 1.51 10.50
N ILE A 143 10.06 0.96 10.25
CA ILE A 143 9.46 1.01 8.92
C ILE A 143 9.11 2.46 8.56
N ILE A 144 9.73 2.97 7.50
CA ILE A 144 9.47 4.27 6.89
C ILE A 144 8.78 4.03 5.54
N VAL A 145 7.68 4.73 5.29
CA VAL A 145 6.86 4.59 4.08
C VAL A 145 6.81 5.89 3.30
N PRO A 146 7.67 6.08 2.28
CA PRO A 146 7.61 7.27 1.44
C PRO A 146 6.27 7.34 0.69
N ILE A 147 5.59 8.48 0.79
CA ILE A 147 4.33 8.77 0.09
C ILE A 147 4.46 10.15 -0.55
N VAL A 148 4.11 10.23 -1.84
CA VAL A 148 4.02 11.48 -2.58
C VAL A 148 2.66 11.55 -3.23
N CYS A 149 1.93 12.65 -3.04
CA CYS A 149 0.62 12.86 -3.64
C CYS A 149 0.59 14.15 -4.46
N PHE A 150 -0.11 14.08 -5.59
CA PHE A 150 -0.37 15.18 -6.49
C PHE A 150 -1.87 15.44 -6.50
N GLU A 151 -2.26 16.66 -6.15
CA GLU A 151 -3.64 17.08 -6.30
C GLU A 151 -3.96 17.33 -7.78
N LYS A 152 -5.16 16.94 -8.18
CA LYS A 152 -5.68 17.23 -9.51
C LYS A 152 -6.10 18.70 -9.53
N GLY A 153 -5.13 19.59 -9.77
CA GLY A 153 -5.43 20.99 -10.03
C GLY A 153 -6.43 21.11 -11.19
N GLU A 154 -7.37 22.06 -11.08
CA GLU A 154 -7.99 22.62 -12.27
C GLU A 154 -6.84 23.01 -13.21
N ARG A 155 -6.89 22.50 -14.46
CA ARG A 155 -5.82 22.62 -15.46
C ARG A 155 -5.03 23.92 -15.28
N ASN A 156 -3.79 23.80 -14.85
CA ASN A 156 -2.78 24.79 -15.16
C ASN A 156 -1.49 24.07 -15.53
N GLU A 157 -0.93 24.57 -16.61
CA GLU A 157 0.10 24.01 -17.44
C GLU A 157 1.38 23.69 -16.66
N TYR A 158 1.96 22.54 -16.98
CA TYR A 158 3.31 22.01 -16.69
C TYR A 158 4.10 22.59 -15.50
N ILE A 159 4.64 21.71 -14.65
CA ILE A 159 6.08 21.75 -14.34
C ILE A 159 6.65 20.32 -14.27
N LEU A 160 7.54 20.00 -15.23
CA LEU A 160 8.44 18.86 -15.23
C LEU A 160 9.74 19.28 -14.54
N TYR A 161 10.11 18.65 -13.42
CA TYR A 161 11.50 18.67 -12.96
C TYR A 161 12.07 17.26 -13.03
N LEU A 162 12.98 17.08 -13.99
CA LEU A 162 13.89 15.95 -14.06
C LEU A 162 15.17 16.39 -13.34
N LEU A 163 15.40 15.88 -12.15
CA LEU A 163 16.67 16.01 -11.45
C LEU A 163 17.36 14.64 -11.48
N ARG A 164 18.64 14.66 -11.83
CA ARG A 164 19.51 13.47 -11.92
C ARG A 164 19.83 12.91 -10.54
#